data_AF-A0AAU2PA39-F1
#
_entry.id   AF-A0AAU2PA39-F1
#
_cell.length_a   1.000
_cell.length_b   1.000
_cell.length_c   1.000
_cell.angle_alpha   90.00
_cell.angle_beta   90.00
_cell.angle_gamma   90.00
#
_symmetry.space_group_name_H-M   'P 1'
#
loop_
_entity.id
_entity.type
_entity.pdbx_description
1 polymer ?
#
loop_
_entity_poly.entity_id
_entity_poly.type
_entity_poly.pdbx_seq_one_letter_code
_entity_poly.pdbx_strand_id
1 'polypeptide(L)'
;MESVDRAAEILDDLRESGGKVPYETNELLPVGKTDNGDTVYWVTRPEGAPNSWTVVANGARNMKWPHFDGGIVDFLVAVLSGAHRVDVFPNDFVRAEPVFDGYPSPDARRR
;
A
#
# COMPACT_ATOMS: atom_id res chain seq x y z
N MET A 1 -11.95 8.70 8.56
CA MET A 1 -12.99 7.70 8.26
C MET A 1 -13.02 7.38 6.77
N GLU A 2 -12.92 8.37 5.87
CA GLU A 2 -12.98 8.19 4.40
C GLU A 2 -11.93 7.29 3.71
N SER A 3 -10.78 6.98 4.33
CA SER A 3 -9.67 6.32 3.61
C SER A 3 -9.76 4.79 3.56
N VAL A 4 -10.50 4.16 4.47
CA VAL A 4 -10.65 2.69 4.50
C VAL A 4 -11.77 2.27 3.55
N ASP A 5 -12.89 2.99 3.58
CA ASP A 5 -14.01 2.77 2.66
C ASP A 5 -13.57 2.90 1.20
N ARG A 6 -12.79 3.95 0.88
CA ARG A 6 -12.21 4.13 -0.46
C ARG A 6 -11.27 3.01 -0.89
N ALA A 7 -10.53 2.41 0.05
CA ALA A 7 -9.65 1.30 -0.28
C ALA A 7 -10.43 0.01 -0.57
N ALA A 8 -11.58 -0.18 0.09
CA ALA A 8 -12.51 -1.26 -0.23
C ALA A 8 -13.18 -1.05 -1.59
N GLU A 9 -13.65 0.17 -1.89
CA GLU A 9 -14.22 0.55 -3.20
C GLU A 9 -13.23 0.26 -4.34
N ILE A 10 -11.94 0.61 -4.17
CA ILE A 10 -10.89 0.33 -5.17
C ILE A 10 -10.75 -1.19 -5.43
N LEU A 11 -10.87 -2.02 -4.40
CA LEU A 11 -10.78 -3.48 -4.56
C LEU A 11 -11.98 -4.04 -5.32
N ASP A 12 -13.18 -3.50 -5.06
CA ASP A 12 -14.41 -3.90 -5.75
C ASP A 12 -14.36 -3.47 -7.23
N ASP A 13 -13.99 -2.22 -7.52
CA ASP A 13 -13.80 -1.69 -8.89
C ASP A 13 -12.75 -2.50 -9.69
N LEU A 14 -11.66 -2.91 -9.05
CA LEU A 14 -10.62 -3.75 -9.66
C LEU A 14 -11.15 -5.13 -10.05
N ARG A 15 -12.05 -5.72 -9.26
CA ARG A 15 -12.69 -7.01 -9.59
C ARG A 15 -13.70 -6.83 -10.73
N GLU A 16 -14.52 -5.77 -10.69
CA GLU A 16 -15.53 -5.49 -11.72
C GLU A 16 -14.92 -5.18 -13.09
N SER A 17 -13.76 -4.53 -13.13
CA SER A 17 -13.02 -4.25 -14.37
C SER A 17 -12.28 -5.46 -14.97
N GLY A 18 -12.40 -6.65 -14.35
CA GLY A 18 -11.77 -7.89 -14.82
C GLY A 18 -10.31 -8.07 -14.39
N GLY A 19 -9.83 -7.26 -13.45
CA GLY A 19 -8.53 -7.42 -12.81
C GLY A 19 -8.51 -8.64 -11.89
N LYS A 20 -7.47 -9.48 -12.02
CA LYS A 20 -7.29 -10.63 -11.11
C LYS A 20 -6.64 -10.14 -9.81
N VAL A 21 -7.45 -9.91 -8.78
CA VAL A 21 -6.97 -9.68 -7.40
C VAL A 21 -6.49 -11.03 -6.83
N PRO A 22 -5.22 -11.15 -6.40
CA PRO A 22 -4.66 -12.44 -5.95
C PRO A 22 -5.02 -12.82 -4.49
N TYR A 23 -5.78 -11.97 -3.80
CA TYR A 23 -6.22 -12.15 -2.40
C TYR A 23 -7.73 -11.92 -2.29
N GLU A 24 -8.36 -12.46 -1.26
CA GLU A 24 -9.75 -12.08 -0.96
C GLU A 24 -9.79 -10.69 -0.31
N THR A 25 -10.86 -9.93 -0.57
CA THR A 25 -11.01 -8.55 -0.09
C THR A 25 -10.91 -8.45 1.44
N ASN A 26 -11.46 -9.44 2.16
CA ASN A 26 -11.41 -9.51 3.63
C ASN A 26 -10.03 -9.88 4.19
N GLU A 27 -9.07 -10.21 3.32
CA GLU A 27 -7.68 -10.55 3.68
C GLU A 27 -6.73 -9.36 3.48
N LEU A 28 -7.24 -8.25 2.99
CA LEU A 28 -6.48 -7.06 2.69
C LEU A 28 -6.90 -5.93 3.63
N LEU A 29 -5.98 -5.52 4.50
CA LEU A 29 -6.17 -4.39 5.39
C LEU A 29 -5.29 -3.22 4.91
N PRO A 30 -5.86 -2.09 4.42
CA PRO A 30 -5.07 -0.96 3.95
C PRO A 30 -4.26 -0.31 5.08
N VAL A 31 -2.97 -0.07 4.83
CA VAL A 31 -2.02 0.52 5.79
C VAL A 31 -1.22 1.69 5.24
N GLY A 32 -1.28 1.93 3.93
CA GLY A 32 -0.59 3.05 3.30
C GLY A 32 -1.16 3.36 1.93
N LYS A 33 -0.93 4.58 1.46
CA LYS A 33 -1.26 4.98 0.09
C LYS A 33 -0.22 5.94 -0.46
N THR A 34 -0.07 5.93 -1.77
CA THR A 34 0.68 6.96 -2.50
C THR A 34 -0.26 8.09 -2.96
N ASP A 35 0.31 9.23 -3.32
CA ASP A 35 -0.43 10.33 -3.96
C ASP A 35 -0.86 10.01 -5.40
N ASN A 36 -0.22 9.03 -6.02
CA ASN A 36 -0.56 8.51 -7.35
C ASN A 36 -1.67 7.44 -7.33
N GLY A 37 -2.21 7.11 -6.14
CA GLY A 37 -3.37 6.25 -5.94
C GLY A 37 -3.05 4.80 -5.57
N ASP A 38 -1.79 4.40 -5.55
CA ASP A 38 -1.39 3.04 -5.17
C ASP A 38 -1.66 2.80 -3.69
N THR A 39 -2.06 1.57 -3.34
CA THR A 39 -2.42 1.21 -1.96
C THR A 39 -1.52 0.10 -1.46
N VAL A 40 -1.07 0.22 -0.21
CA VAL A 40 -0.31 -0.81 0.51
C VAL A 40 -1.24 -1.46 1.52
N TYR A 41 -1.23 -2.79 1.56
CA TYR A 41 -2.07 -3.61 2.43
C TYR A 41 -1.21 -4.53 3.29
N TRP A 42 -1.67 -4.79 4.51
CA TRP A 42 -1.36 -6.06 5.18
C TRP A 42 -2.17 -7.18 4.55
N VAL A 43 -1.52 -8.32 4.34
CA VAL A 43 -2.19 -9.59 4.05
C VAL A 43 -2.49 -10.27 5.39
N THR A 44 -3.76 -10.31 5.81
CA THR A 44 -4.18 -10.72 7.15
C THR A 44 -4.23 -12.25 7.34
N ARG A 45 -3.25 -12.95 6.77
CA ARG A 45 -3.07 -14.40 6.89
C ARG A 45 -1.80 -14.76 7.68
N PRO A 46 -1.87 -15.72 8.62
CA PRO A 46 -3.10 -16.34 9.13
C PRO A 46 -3.93 -15.36 9.98
N GLU A 47 -5.23 -15.61 10.06
CA GLU A 47 -6.14 -14.82 10.88
C GLU A 47 -5.73 -14.87 12.36
N GLY A 48 -5.83 -13.75 13.07
CA GLY A 48 -5.48 -13.66 14.49
C GLY A 48 -3.97 -13.68 14.80
N ALA A 49 -3.10 -13.67 13.79
CA ALA A 49 -1.65 -13.69 13.96
C ALA A 49 -0.96 -12.48 13.30
N PRO A 50 -1.17 -11.24 13.80
CA PRO A 50 -0.70 -10.02 13.14
C PRO A 50 0.82 -9.93 12.97
N ASN A 51 1.60 -10.59 13.84
CA ASN A 51 3.06 -10.64 13.71
C ASN A 51 3.54 -11.50 12.54
N SER A 52 2.67 -12.30 11.94
CA SER A 52 2.97 -13.14 10.76
C SER A 52 2.46 -12.53 9.46
N TRP A 53 1.75 -11.41 9.51
CA TRP A 53 1.18 -10.76 8.32
C TRP A 53 2.28 -10.14 7.48
N THR A 54 2.17 -10.33 6.17
CA THR A 54 3.08 -9.77 5.16
C THR A 54 2.47 -8.54 4.49
N VAL A 55 3.20 -7.93 3.56
CA VAL A 55 2.79 -6.71 2.87
C VAL A 55 2.59 -6.97 1.38
N VAL A 56 1.55 -6.37 0.80
CA VAL A 56 1.36 -6.30 -0.65
C VAL A 56 1.03 -4.86 -1.05
N ALA A 57 1.55 -4.41 -2.18
CA ALA A 57 1.12 -3.16 -2.80
C ALA A 57 0.28 -3.44 -4.05
N ASN A 58 -0.71 -2.59 -4.31
CA ASN A 58 -1.50 -2.57 -5.54
C ASN A 58 -1.23 -1.29 -6.30
N GLY A 59 -0.93 -1.42 -7.59
CA GLY A 59 -0.77 -0.27 -8.47
C GLY A 59 -2.12 0.19 -8.99
N ALA A 60 -2.51 1.45 -8.78
CA ALA A 60 -3.84 1.93 -9.17
C ALA A 60 -4.05 2.00 -10.69
N ARG A 61 -2.95 2.06 -11.46
CA ARG A 61 -2.98 2.21 -12.93
C ARG A 61 -2.46 0.98 -13.67
N ASN A 62 -2.25 -0.12 -12.96
CA ASN A 62 -1.81 -1.38 -13.54
C ASN A 62 -2.42 -2.55 -12.76
N MET A 63 -2.23 -3.77 -13.24
CA MET A 63 -2.75 -4.98 -12.55
C MET A 63 -1.67 -5.64 -11.69
N LYS A 64 -0.65 -4.90 -11.24
CA LYS A 64 0.46 -5.47 -10.47
C LYS A 64 0.14 -5.51 -8.98
N TRP A 65 0.63 -6.58 -8.35
CA TRP A 65 0.50 -6.88 -6.94
C TRP A 65 1.85 -7.32 -6.35
N PRO A 66 2.90 -6.46 -6.35
CA PRO A 66 4.18 -6.82 -5.75
C PRO A 66 4.02 -7.17 -4.27
N HIS A 67 4.48 -8.37 -3.92
CA HIS A 67 4.48 -8.89 -2.57
C HIS A 67 5.83 -8.65 -1.90
N PHE A 68 5.80 -8.42 -0.59
CA PHE A 68 6.98 -8.31 0.25
C PHE A 68 6.86 -9.29 1.42
N ASP A 69 7.78 -10.25 1.46
CA ASP A 69 7.87 -11.28 2.49
C ASP A 69 8.49 -10.68 3.78
N GLY A 70 7.67 -9.96 4.53
CA GLY A 70 8.05 -9.36 5.82
C GLY A 70 6.97 -8.45 6.39
N GLY A 71 7.13 -8.06 7.65
CA GLY A 71 6.18 -7.17 8.32
C GLY A 71 6.29 -5.73 7.84
N ILE A 72 5.41 -4.85 8.32
CA ILE A 72 5.41 -3.43 7.89
C ILE A 72 6.71 -2.71 8.22
N VAL A 73 7.35 -3.05 9.34
CA VAL A 73 8.60 -2.42 9.75
C VAL A 73 9.73 -2.83 8.80
N ASP A 74 9.82 -4.13 8.47
CA ASP A 74 10.81 -4.63 7.51
C ASP A 74 10.60 -4.00 6.13
N PHE A 75 9.34 -3.89 5.69
CA PHE A 75 8.98 -3.23 4.44
C PHE A 75 9.44 -1.76 4.43
N LEU A 76 9.11 -1.00 5.47
CA LEU A 76 9.52 0.41 5.58
C LEU A 76 11.04 0.56 5.59
N VAL A 77 11.76 -0.26 6.35
CA VAL A 77 13.23 -0.22 6.40
C VAL A 77 13.81 -0.56 5.02
N ALA A 78 13.35 -1.63 4.37
CA ALA A 78 13.87 -2.06 3.08
C ALA A 78 13.61 -1.03 1.98
N VAL A 79 12.42 -0.43 1.95
CA VAL A 79 12.07 0.58 0.95
C VAL A 79 12.76 1.90 1.23
N LEU A 80 12.75 2.38 2.48
CA LEU A 80 13.32 3.69 2.83
C LEU A 80 14.85 3.71 2.75
N SER A 81 15.51 2.57 2.93
CA SER A 81 16.95 2.42 2.71
C SER A 81 17.32 2.22 1.25
N GLY A 82 16.35 2.00 0.36
CA GLY A 82 16.57 1.65 -1.04
C GLY A 82 17.01 0.20 -1.29
N ALA A 83 17.01 -0.65 -0.25
CA ALA A 83 17.31 -2.08 -0.38
C ALA A 83 16.22 -2.85 -1.15
N HIS A 84 14.99 -2.35 -1.19
CA HIS A 84 13.89 -2.91 -1.95
C HIS A 84 13.19 -1.82 -2.76
N ARG A 85 12.95 -2.10 -4.05
CA ARG A 85 12.12 -1.26 -4.92
C ARG A 85 10.78 -1.93 -5.13
N VAL A 86 9.71 -1.19 -4.91
CA VAL A 86 8.35 -1.65 -5.17
C VAL A 86 7.98 -1.28 -6.60
N ASP A 87 7.71 -2.29 -7.43
CA ASP A 87 7.43 -2.15 -8.87
C ASP A 87 6.31 -1.19 -9.28
N VAL A 88 5.43 -0.83 -8.33
CA VAL A 88 4.31 0.09 -8.56
C VAL A 88 4.61 1.52 -8.11
N PHE A 89 5.68 1.73 -7.34
CA PHE A 89 6.06 3.06 -6.89
C PHE A 89 6.82 3.84 -7.96
N PRO A 90 6.82 5.18 -7.88
CA PRO A 90 7.64 6.01 -8.77
C PRO A 90 9.12 5.60 -8.73
N ASN A 91 9.79 5.65 -9.90
CA ASN A 91 11.19 5.25 -10.03
C ASN A 91 12.16 6.11 -9.20
N ASP A 92 11.77 7.34 -8.85
CA ASP A 92 12.52 8.30 -8.04
C ASP A 92 12.17 8.20 -6.54
N PHE A 93 11.35 7.23 -6.15
CA PHE A 93 11.08 6.94 -4.74
C PHE A 93 12.12 5.94 -4.18
N VAL A 94 12.68 6.17 -3.00
CA VAL A 94 12.59 7.39 -2.17
C VAL A 94 13.54 8.47 -2.69
N ARG A 95 13.16 9.73 -2.55
CA ARG A 95 14.05 10.86 -2.85
C ARG A 95 15.27 10.83 -1.92
N ALA A 96 16.38 11.41 -2.37
CA ALA A 96 17.63 11.47 -1.60
C ALA A 96 17.46 12.12 -0.21
N GLU A 97 16.54 13.07 -0.09
CA GLU A 97 16.18 13.76 1.15
C GLU A 97 14.67 13.61 1.39
N PRO A 98 14.23 12.55 2.09
CA PRO A 98 12.82 12.38 2.42
C PRO A 98 12.37 13.39 3.49
N VAL A 99 11.20 13.98 3.30
CA VAL A 99 10.55 14.87 4.27
C VAL A 99 9.38 14.15 4.91
N PHE A 100 9.24 14.26 6.23
CA PHE A 100 8.14 13.69 6.99
C PHE A 100 7.31 14.82 7.61
N ASP A 101 6.02 14.82 7.30
CA ASP A 101 5.03 15.72 7.91
C ASP A 101 3.99 14.91 8.69
N GLY A 102 3.46 15.52 9.75
CA GLY A 102 2.29 14.96 10.43
C GLY A 102 1.09 14.89 9.49
N TYR A 103 0.24 13.86 9.63
CA TYR A 103 -1.02 13.77 8.91
C TYR A 103 -2.20 14.29 9.76
N PRO A 104 -3.10 15.13 9.21
CA PRO A 104 -3.02 15.73 7.87
C PRO A 104 -1.89 16.77 7.81
N SER A 105 -1.21 16.86 6.66
CA SER A 105 -0.17 17.87 6.46
C SER A 105 -0.75 19.26 6.73
N PRO A 106 -0.02 20.18 7.40
CA PRO A 106 -0.46 21.56 7.60
C PRO A 106 -0.91 22.24 6.29
N ASP A 107 -0.30 21.87 5.17
CA ASP A 107 -0.62 22.40 3.84
C ASP A 107 -1.81 21.71 3.17
N ALA A 108 -2.27 20.56 3.67
CA ALA A 108 -3.41 19.82 3.13
C ALA A 108 -4.75 20.56 3.30
N ARG A 109 -4.80 21.62 4.13
CA ARG A 109 -6.00 22.46 4.32
C ARG A 109 -6.14 23.60 3.29
N ARG A 110 -5.18 23.76 2.38
CA ARG A 110 -5.14 24.89 1.41
C ARG A 110 -5.37 24.49 -0.05
N ARG A 111 -5.76 23.25 -0.34
CA ARG A 111 -6.08 22.78 -1.69
C ARG A 111 -7.52 22.27 -1.78
#